data_AF-A0A966CJK1-F1
#
_entry.id   AF-A0A966CJK1-F1
#
_cell.length_a   1.000
_cell.length_b   1.000
_cell.length_c   1.000
_cell.angle_alpha   90.00
_cell.angle_beta   90.00
_cell.angle_gamma   90.00
#
_symmetry.space_group_name_H-M   'P 1'
#
loop_
_entity.id
_entity.type
_entity.pdbx_description
1 polymer ?
#
loop_
_entity_poly.entity_id
_entity_poly.type
_entity_poly.pdbx_seq_one_letter_code
_entity_poly.pdbx_strand_id
1 'polypeptide(L)' 'MKKKVSSAQSPSIPVETEPWHTLSPQEVLEHLRVRDNGLTSAQVAERLAQYGPNQLTESPRPGFLAMLWDQFNNFIV' A
#
# COMPACT_ATOMS: atom_id res chain seq x y z
N MET A 1 -27.67 -14.67 0.90
CA MET A 1 -26.70 -14.14 -0.09
C MET A 1 -25.66 -13.30 0.64
N LYS A 2 -24.47 -13.87 0.93
CA LYS A 2 -23.42 -13.20 1.70
C LYS A 2 -22.63 -12.27 0.76
N LYS A 3 -22.76 -10.96 0.92
CA LYS A 3 -21.91 -10.00 0.22
C LYS A 3 -20.48 -10.18 0.73
N LYS A 4 -19.63 -10.78 -0.12
CA LYS A 4 -18.20 -10.89 0.13
C LYS A 4 -17.66 -9.49 0.40
N VAL A 5 -17.08 -9.30 1.57
CA VAL A 5 -16.27 -8.13 1.88
C VAL A 5 -15.16 -8.12 0.84
N SER A 6 -15.20 -7.15 -0.06
CA SER A 6 -14.19 -6.97 -1.09
C SER A 6 -12.92 -6.54 -0.39
N SER A 7 -12.04 -7.52 -0.14
CA SER A 7 -10.61 -7.29 0.06
C SER A 7 -10.17 -6.26 -0.98
N ALA A 8 -9.66 -5.11 -0.54
CA ALA A 8 -9.00 -4.17 -1.43
C ALA A 8 -7.78 -4.90 -1.99
N GLN A 9 -7.93 -5.42 -3.20
CA GLN A 9 -6.86 -6.07 -3.93
C GLN A 9 -5.83 -4.97 -4.23
N SER A 10 -4.80 -4.85 -3.39
CA SER A 10 -3.61 -4.08 -3.72
C SER A 10 -3.16 -4.51 -5.12
N PRO A 11 -2.71 -3.58 -5.98
CA PRO A 11 -2.22 -3.95 -7.30
C PRO A 11 -1.19 -5.06 -7.13
N SER A 12 -1.46 -6.22 -7.74
CA SER A 12 -0.57 -7.39 -7.72
C SER A 12 0.62 -7.12 -8.63
N ILE A 13 1.44 -6.15 -8.25
CA ILE A 13 2.76 -5.98 -8.84
C ILE A 13 3.58 -7.16 -8.32
N PRO A 14 4.22 -7.96 -9.19
CA PRO A 14 5.18 -8.96 -8.76
C PRO A 14 6.26 -8.25 -7.95
N VAL A 15 6.25 -8.44 -6.63
CA VAL A 15 7.31 -7.90 -5.78
C VAL A 15 8.46 -8.88 -5.87
N GLU A 16 9.44 -8.59 -6.72
CA GLU A 16 10.73 -9.26 -6.65
C GLU A 16 11.33 -8.99 -5.26
N THR A 17 11.44 -10.05 -4.46
CA THR A 17 11.95 -9.97 -3.09
C THR A 17 13.47 -9.95 -3.13
N GLU A 18 14.04 -8.81 -3.50
CA GLU A 18 15.48 -8.62 -3.44
C GLU A 18 15.90 -8.42 -1.96
N PRO A 19 16.94 -9.13 -1.47
CA PRO A 19 17.36 -9.03 -0.08
C PRO A 19 18.14 -7.73 0.17
N TRP A 20 17.47 -6.59 0.16
CA TRP A 20 18.07 -5.25 0.32
C TRP A 20 19.02 -5.10 1.51
N HIS A 21 18.74 -5.84 2.60
CA HIS A 21 19.52 -5.80 3.84
C HIS A 21 20.93 -6.41 3.71
N THR A 22 21.22 -7.16 2.65
CA THR A 22 22.54 -7.73 2.40
C THR A 22 23.39 -6.89 1.45
N LEU A 23 22.80 -5.88 0.82
CA LEU A 23 23.49 -5.02 -0.14
C LEU A 23 24.30 -3.94 0.58
N SER A 24 25.46 -3.61 0.03
CA SER A 24 26.23 -2.43 0.42
C SER A 24 25.49 -1.14 0.05
N PRO A 25 25.79 -0.01 0.71
CA PRO A 25 25.18 1.28 0.38
C PRO A 25 25.32 1.67 -1.11
N GLN A 26 26.47 1.38 -1.72
CA GLN A 26 26.75 1.67 -3.13
C GLN A 26 25.85 0.86 -4.06
N GLU A 27 25.72 -0.44 -3.80
CA GLU A 27 24.82 -1.32 -4.56
C GLU A 27 23.36 -0.86 -4.45
N VAL A 28 22.92 -0.44 -3.25
CA VAL A 28 21.57 0.11 -3.06
C VAL A 28 21.35 1.37 -3.88
N LEU A 29 22.32 2.28 -3.92
CA LEU A 29 22.23 3.51 -4.72
C LEU A 29 22.17 3.24 -6.22
N GLU A 30 22.95 2.27 -6.71
CA GLU A 30 22.91 1.83 -8.10
C GLU A 30 21.55 1.19 -8.46
N HIS A 31 21.07 0.26 -7.63
CA HIS A 31 19.77 -0.38 -7.81
C HIS A 31 18.62 0.63 -7.81
N LEU A 32 18.63 1.59 -6.90
CA LEU A 32 17.62 2.65 -6.81
C LEU A 32 17.85 3.79 -7.82
N ARG A 33 18.95 3.75 -8.58
CA ARG A 33 19.39 4.79 -9.53
C ARG A 33 19.40 6.18 -8.89
N VAL A 34 19.98 6.27 -7.70
CA VAL A 34 20.09 7.50 -6.89
C VAL A 34 21.56 7.86 -6.75
N ARG A 35 21.86 9.16 -6.70
CA ARG A 35 23.20 9.67 -6.43
C ARG A 35 23.37 9.92 -4.94
N ASP A 36 24.61 10.08 -4.47
CA ASP A 36 24.89 10.38 -3.06
C ASP A 36 24.20 11.65 -2.54
N ASN A 37 23.94 12.61 -3.44
CA ASN A 37 23.21 13.84 -3.11
C ASN A 37 21.67 13.73 -3.23
N GLY A 38 21.16 12.52 -3.46
CA GLY A 38 19.73 12.22 -3.53
C GLY A 38 19.10 12.38 -4.91
N LEU A 39 17.80 12.65 -4.91
CA LEU A 39 16.97 12.78 -6.11
C LEU A 39 16.72 14.24 -6.48
N THR A 40 16.66 14.50 -7.78
CA THR A 40 16.16 15.78 -8.29
C THR A 40 14.64 15.86 -8.18
N SER A 41 14.10 17.08 -8.15
CA SER A 41 12.64 17.29 -8.11
C SER A 41 11.90 16.64 -9.29
N ALA A 42 12.54 16.60 -10.47
CA ALA A 42 11.99 15.93 -11.64
C ALA A 42 11.85 14.41 -11.44
N GLN A 43 12.89 13.76 -10.90
CA GLN A 43 12.87 12.33 -10.60
C GLN A 43 11.87 12.00 -9.48
N VAL A 44 11.71 12.89 -8.49
CA VAL A 44 10.69 12.72 -7.46
C VAL A 44 9.29 12.75 -8.07
N ALA A 45 9.01 13.69 -8.96
CA ALA A 45 7.71 13.78 -9.63
C ALA A 45 7.41 12.56 -10.51
N GLU A 46 8.40 12.09 -11.27
CA GLU A 46 8.29 10.86 -12.08
C GLU A 46 7.99 9.64 -11.21
N ARG A 47 8.73 9.46 -10.12
CA ARG A 47 8.52 8.34 -9.19
C ARG A 47 7.19 8.41 -8.46
N LEU A 48 6.75 9.60 -8.07
CA LEU A 48 5.44 9.78 -7.45
C LEU A 48 4.31 9.39 -8.41
N ALA A 49 4.44 9.69 -9.71
CA ALA A 49 3.49 9.25 -10.72
C ALA A 49 3.53 7.73 -10.95
N GLN A 50 4.71 7.10 -10.86
CA GLN A 50 4.90 5.67 -11.07
C GLN A 50 4.42 4.81 -9.88
N TYR A 51 4.84 5.16 -8.66
CA TYR A 51 4.62 4.35 -7.45
C TYR A 51 3.42 4.82 -6.62
N GLY A 52 2.98 6.06 -6.82
CA GLY A 52 1.96 6.70 -6.00
C GLY A 52 2.50 7.18 -4.64
N PRO A 53 1.62 7.76 -3.81
CA PRO A 53 2.00 8.20 -2.47
C PRO A 53 2.35 7.01 -1.58
N ASN A 54 3.39 7.15 -0.76
CA ASN A 54 3.76 6.16 0.25
C ASN A 54 2.81 6.23 1.46
N GLN A 55 1.55 5.88 1.24
CA GLN A 55 0.52 5.86 2.26
C GLN A 55 -0.37 4.62 2.11
N LEU A 56 -0.76 4.05 3.24
CA LEU A 56 -1.69 2.94 3.25
C LEU A 56 -3.09 3.45 2.91
N THR A 57 -3.83 2.66 2.12
CA THR A 57 -5.24 2.94 1.89
C THR A 57 -6.03 2.52 3.13
N GLU A 58 -6.70 3.46 3.78
CA GLU A 58 -7.58 3.14 4.90
C GLU A 58 -8.80 2.35 4.41
N SER A 59 -9.13 1.26 5.10
CA SER A 59 -10.38 0.56 4.88
C SER A 59 -11.57 1.46 5.24
N PRO A 60 -12.62 1.52 4.41
CA PRO A 60 -13.79 2.30 4.73
C PRO A 60 -14.41 1.77 6.02
N ARG A 61 -14.58 2.66 7.01
CA ARG A 61 -15.29 2.30 8.25
C ARG A 61 -16.76 2.01 7.94
N PRO A 62 -17.38 1.02 8.58
CA PRO A 62 -18.81 0.80 8.42
C PRO A 62 -19.55 2.07 8.83
N GLY A 63 -20.46 2.52 7.96
CA GLY A 63 -21.31 3.67 8.26
C GLY A 63 -22.27 3.36 9.41
N PHE A 64 -22.80 4.41 10.04
CA PHE A 64 -23.71 4.29 11.18
C PHE A 64 -24.86 3.29 10.96
N LEU A 65 -25.48 3.30 9.77
CA LEU A 65 -26.58 2.38 9.43
C LEU A 65 -26.13 0.92 9.31
N ALA A 66 -24.91 0.67 8.81
CA ALA A 66 -24.34 -0.67 8.76
C ALA A 66 -24.08 -1.20 10.17
N MET A 67 -23.55 -0.34 11.05
CA MET A 67 -23.34 -0.66 12.46
C MET A 67 -24.65 -0.96 13.19
N LEU A 68 -25.70 -0.15 12.94
CA LEU A 68 -27.02 -0.37 13.53
C LEU A 68 -27.65 -1.68 13.07
N TRP A 69 -27.53 -2.01 11.79
CA TRP A 69 -28.06 -3.26 11.22
C TRP A 69 -27.37 -4.50 11.83
N ASP A 70 -26.06 -4.44 12.07
CA ASP A 70 -25.32 -5.53 12.71
C ASP A 70 -25.79 -5.79 14.15
N GLN A 71 -26.27 -4.79 14.88
CA GLN A 71 -26.83 -4.98 16.23
C GLN A 71 -28.10 -5.84 16.23
N PHE A 72 -28.94 -5.74 15.21
CA PHE A 72 -30.16 -6.56 15.08
C PHE A 72 -29.87 -7.98 14.58
N ASN A 73 -28.73 -8.20 13.91
CA ASN A 73 -28.33 -9.52 13.42
C ASN A 73 -27.54 -10.34 14.47
N ASN A 74 -27.17 -9.75 15.60
CA ASN A 74 -26.61 -10.49 16.73
C ASN A 74 -27.73 -11.15 17.54
N PHE A 75 -28.09 -12.38 17.14
CA PHE A 75 -29.04 -13.22 17.86
C PHE A 75 -28.40 -13.67 19.19
N ILE A 76 -28.98 -13.27 20.33
CA ILE A 76 -28.61 -13.80 21.65
C ILE A 76 -29.25 -15.18 21.77
N VAL A 77 -28.44 -16.22 21.98
CA VAL A 77 -28.90 -17.57 22.35
C VAL A 77 -29.02 -17.67 23.86
#